data_AF-A0A453MII6-F1
#
_entry.id   AF-A0A453MII6-F1
#
_cell.length_a   1.000
_cell.length_b   1.000
_cell.length_c   1.000
_cell.angle_alpha   90.00
_cell.angle_beta   90.00
_cell.angle_gamma   90.00
#
_symmetry.space_group_name_H-M   'P 1'
#
loop_
_entity.id
_entity.type
_entity.pdbx_description
1 polymer ?
#
loop_
_entity_poly.entity_id
_entity_poly.type
_entity_poly.pdbx_seq_one_letter_code
_entity_poly.pdbx_strand_id
1 'polypeptide(L)' 'MSCLKDVPTLRGDNYTEWRKKVELAFVCAELDWVVDTPQPVRPTEPVR' A
#
# COMPACT_ATOMS: atom_id res chain seq x y z
N MET A 1 -1.00 10.01 13.65
CA MET A 1 -1.55 8.64 13.58
C MET A 1 -0.38 7.67 13.43
N SER A 2 -0.20 6.75 14.38
CA SER A 2 1.00 5.88 14.51
C SER A 2 0.77 4.43 14.04
N CYS A 3 -0.38 4.14 13.42
CA CYS A 3 -0.80 2.78 13.05
C CYS A 3 0.22 1.98 12.21
N LEU A 4 1.05 2.66 11.41
CA LEU A 4 2.10 2.04 10.60
C LEU A 4 3.27 1.47 11.43
N LYS A 5 3.53 2.02 12.62
CA LYS A 5 4.63 1.56 13.49
C LYS A 5 4.31 0.25 14.23
N ASP A 6 3.06 -0.18 14.21
CA ASP A 6 2.55 -1.31 15.00
C ASP A 6 2.31 -2.57 14.16
N VAL A 7 2.72 -2.59 12.90
CA VAL A 7 2.64 -3.80 12.06
C VAL A 7 3.85 -4.68 12.38
N PRO A 8 3.66 -5.87 12.98
CA PRO A 8 4.78 -6.75 13.30
C PRO A 8 5.41 -7.33 12.02
N THR A 9 6.64 -7.84 12.11
CA THR A 9 7.22 -8.64 11.02
C THR A 9 6.48 -9.98 10.90
N LEU A 10 6.19 -10.41 9.67
CA LEU A 10 5.56 -11.70 9.41
C LEU A 10 6.51 -12.85 9.81
N ARG A 11 5.97 -13.80 10.58
CA ARG A 11 6.61 -15.02 11.03
C ARG A 11 5.65 -16.20 10.87
N GLY A 12 6.17 -17.42 10.94
CA GLY A 12 5.37 -18.63 10.74
C GLY A 12 4.21 -18.80 11.74
N ASP A 13 4.29 -18.16 12.90
CA ASP A 13 3.35 -18.31 14.01
C ASP A 13 2.36 -17.14 14.18
N ASN A 14 2.47 -16.05 13.41
CA ASN A 14 1.72 -14.82 13.66
C ASN A 14 0.84 -14.33 12.50
N TYR A 15 0.62 -15.15 11.47
CA TYR A 15 -0.06 -14.74 10.23
C TYR A 15 -1.41 -14.04 10.45
N THR A 16 -2.27 -14.58 11.32
CA THR A 16 -3.61 -14.01 11.57
C THR A 16 -3.55 -12.62 12.17
N GLU A 17 -2.63 -12.38 13.11
CA GLU A 17 -2.47 -11.08 13.75
C GLU A 17 -1.80 -10.09 12.81
N TRP A 18 -0.75 -10.53 12.12
CA TRP A 18 -0.05 -9.77 11.09
C TRP A 18 -1.03 -9.25 10.04
N ARG A 19 -1.87 -10.12 9.49
CA ARG A 19 -2.85 -9.76 8.44
C ARG A 19 -3.82 -8.68 8.91
N LYS A 20 -4.38 -8.80 10.11
CA LYS A 20 -5.30 -7.79 10.67
C LYS A 20 -4.63 -6.42 10.82
N LYS A 21 -3.37 -6.39 11.29
CA LYS A 21 -2.60 -5.16 11.47
C LYS A 21 -2.26 -4.51 10.13
N VAL A 22 -1.90 -5.30 9.13
CA VAL A 22 -1.67 -4.83 7.76
C VAL A 22 -2.93 -4.24 7.15
N GLU A 23 -4.07 -4.94 7.23
CA GLU A 23 -5.35 -4.43 6.71
C GLU A 23 -5.74 -3.10 7.37
N LEU A 24 -5.60 -2.98 8.69
CA LEU A 24 -5.84 -1.73 9.41
C LEU A 24 -4.87 -0.61 8.98
N ALA A 25 -3.59 -0.93 8.79
CA ALA A 25 -2.60 0.03 8.32
C ALA A 25 -2.97 0.58 6.93
N PHE A 26 -3.43 -0.27 6.01
CA PHE A 26 -3.91 0.17 4.69
C PHE A 26 -5.13 1.10 4.78
N VAL A 27 -6.10 0.79 5.64
CA VAL A 27 -7.29 1.63 5.85
C VAL A 27 -6.92 2.97 6.47
N CYS A 28 -6.06 2.97 7.50
CA CYS A 28 -5.72 4.20 8.23
C CYS A 28 -4.71 5.09 7.52
N ALA A 29 -3.95 4.56 6.58
CA ALA A 29 -2.88 5.32 5.96
C ALA A 29 -3.37 6.24 4.84
N GLU A 30 -4.70 6.39 4.64
CA GLU A 30 -5.34 7.26 3.63
C GLU A 30 -4.54 7.24 2.33
N LEU A 31 -4.16 6.04 1.87
CA LEU A 31 -3.22 5.86 0.76
C LEU A 31 -3.94 6.10 -0.55
N ASP A 32 -4.28 7.36 -0.77
CA ASP A 32 -4.77 7.88 -2.04
C ASP A 32 -3.59 8.18 -2.97
N TRP A 33 -2.66 7.22 -3.09
CA TRP A 33 -1.49 7.32 -3.95
C TRP A 33 -1.85 7.51 -5.42
N VAL A 34 -3.10 7.22 -5.77
CA VAL A 34 -3.69 7.37 -7.10
C VAL A 34 -4.10 8.83 -7.38
N VAL A 35 -4.33 9.65 -6.35
CA VAL A 35 -4.80 11.04 -6.54
C VAL A 35 -3.66 12.04 -6.66
N ASP A 36 -2.57 11.87 -5.91
CA ASP A 36 -1.45 12.82 -5.95
C ASP A 36 -0.46 12.54 -7.11
N THR A 37 -0.38 11.30 -7.58
CA THR A 37 0.56 10.94 -8.65
C THR A 37 -0.14 11.07 -10.00
N PRO A 38 0.24 12.02 -10.86
CA PRO A 38 -0.35 12.12 -12.19
C PRO A 38 -0.09 10.83 -12.97
N GLN A 39 -1.11 10.36 -13.69
CA GLN A 39 -0.99 9.18 -14.54
C GLN A 39 0.18 9.37 -15.52
N PRO A 40 1.10 8.40 -15.65
CA PRO A 40 2.18 8.50 -16.63
C PRO A 40 1.60 8.63 -18.04
N VAL A 41 2.19 9.55 -18.82
CA VAL A 41 1.76 9.79 -20.20
C VAL A 41 2.01 8.52 -21.01
N ARG A 42 0.99 8.04 -21.73
CA ARG A 42 1.15 6.91 -22.65
C ARG A 42 2.23 7.26 -23.68
N PRO A 43 3.20 6.36 -23.95
CA PRO A 43 4.17 6.57 -25.01
C PRO A 43 3.47 6.80 -26.35
N THR A 44 4.00 7.70 -27.17
CA THR A 44 3.54 7.85 -28.56
C THR A 44 3.80 6.54 -29.29
N GLU A 45 2.77 6.02 -29.97
CA GLU A 45 2.95 4.85 -30.82
C GLU A 45 3.99 5.17 -31.92
N PRO A 46 4.90 4.23 -32.23
CA PRO A 46 5.90 4.44 -33.26
C PRO A 46 5.20 4.69 -34.61
N VAL A 47 5.56 5.79 -35.28
CA VAL A 47 5.14 6.05 -36.66
C VAL A 47 5.90 5.07 -37.55
N ARG A 48 5.16 4.29 -38.35
CA ARG A 48 5.71 3.31 -39.28
C ARG A 48 6.14 3.95 -40.59
#